data_AF-A0A0H4VVI4-F1
#
_entry.id   AF-A0A0H4VVI4-F1
#
_cell.length_a   1.000
_cell.length_b   1.000
_cell.length_c   1.000
_cell.angle_alpha   90.00
_cell.angle_beta   90.00
_cell.angle_gamma   90.00
#
_symmetry.space_group_name_H-M   'P 1'
#
loop_
_entity.id
_entity.type
_entity.pdbx_description
1 polymer ?
#
loop_
_entity_poly.entity_id
_entity_poly.type
_entity_poly.pdbx_seq_one_letter_code
_entity_poly.pdbx_strand_id
1 'polypeptide(L)'
;MRMIASLLARLLALCAAMAMIAQPVAAQGISVLRDAETEALLQDMVDPLAEAAGLGEGAVEIVLVNDSSINAFVAGGQRIFVHSGLLNAAEDAGEVQGVLAHEMGHITGGHVNRYSEGAGNATRITLLSTLLAAAAAFAGGGEAAMGVLAAGQQAAMGSFLAFSRTQEASADAAGAEYLSGAGISGRGSLKFFERLQNYEFRRGISQDNEREYGRTHPLSGNRIARLREDYVVDPAWDTPTASDLQQRFTRVKAKLYGFLAPPERVLQAFPTHLTNVPARYARAYAYHKSAHVDEALAEIDGLLATEPDNPYFLELKGQILLESGHVAEALPSLRRATSLTNSSPLIASLLGHALIATEDPSYLDEAERVLRASLGRDRENPFAWYQLGVVYGQRGDTIRARLASAEQQILSGNPQGALMNASVAEQGLDAGTPDWLRAQDVQLQARAQLERMAQRN
;
A
#
# COMPACT_ATOMS: atom_id res chain seq x y z
N MET A 1 -19.61 37.22 43.85
CA MET A 1 -19.17 37.45 42.46
C MET A 1 -17.89 36.70 42.07
N ARG A 2 -16.79 36.77 42.84
CA ARG A 2 -15.52 36.07 42.51
C ARG A 2 -15.61 34.53 42.45
N MET A 3 -16.44 33.91 43.29
CA MET A 3 -16.61 32.44 43.30
C MET A 3 -17.31 31.91 42.04
N ILE A 4 -18.30 32.65 41.53
CA ILE A 4 -19.06 32.28 40.32
C ILE A 4 -18.18 32.43 39.07
N ALA A 5 -17.36 33.50 39.00
CA ALA A 5 -16.39 33.68 37.93
C ALA A 5 -15.32 32.57 37.89
N SER A 6 -14.87 32.11 39.06
CA SER A 6 -13.92 30.99 39.19
C SER A 6 -14.52 29.65 38.75
N LEU A 7 -15.80 29.40 39.01
CA LEU A 7 -16.49 28.18 38.58
C LEU A 7 -16.74 28.18 37.07
N LEU A 8 -17.12 29.33 36.50
CA LEU A 8 -17.34 29.47 35.06
C LEU A 8 -16.03 29.28 34.27
N ALA A 9 -14.92 29.85 34.76
CA ALA A 9 -13.60 29.69 34.15
C ALA A 9 -13.10 28.24 34.20
N ARG A 10 -13.37 27.51 35.29
CA ARG A 10 -13.01 26.08 35.42
C ARG A 10 -13.88 25.18 34.53
N LEU A 11 -15.17 25.48 34.39
CA LEU A 11 -16.07 24.79 33.45
C LEU A 11 -15.66 25.03 31.99
N LEU A 12 -15.31 26.27 31.64
CA LEU A 12 -14.79 26.60 30.30
C LEU A 12 -13.44 25.92 30.02
N ALA A 13 -12.55 25.84 31.01
CA ALA A 13 -11.29 25.11 30.89
C ALA A 13 -11.49 23.59 30.77
N LEU A 14 -12.48 23.02 31.47
CA LEU A 14 -12.83 21.60 31.37
C LEU A 14 -13.47 21.27 30.02
N CYS A 15 -14.33 22.14 29.49
CA CYS A 15 -14.89 22.02 28.14
C CYS A 15 -13.80 22.19 27.05
N ALA A 16 -12.83 23.08 27.26
CA ALA A 16 -11.68 23.23 26.37
C ALA A 16 -10.72 22.02 26.43
N ALA A 17 -10.56 21.40 27.61
CA ALA A 17 -9.77 20.18 27.79
C ALA A 17 -10.48 18.92 27.24
N MET A 18 -11.83 18.84 27.31
CA MET A 18 -12.60 17.77 26.66
C MET A 18 -12.70 17.96 25.14
N ALA A 19 -12.57 19.18 24.64
CA ALA A 19 -12.42 19.47 23.20
C ALA A 19 -11.01 19.17 22.66
N MET A 20 -10.05 18.84 23.53
CA MET A 20 -8.69 18.38 23.21
C MET A 20 -8.53 16.85 23.32
N ILE A 21 -9.63 16.10 23.28
CA ILE A 21 -9.56 14.69 22.89
C ILE A 21 -9.32 14.70 21.39
N ALA A 22 -8.08 14.47 20.99
CA ALA A 22 -7.70 14.32 19.58
C ALA A 22 -8.63 13.29 18.93
N GLN A 23 -9.61 13.77 18.15
CA GLN A 23 -10.36 12.92 17.24
C GLN A 23 -9.34 12.42 16.19
N PRO A 24 -9.32 11.11 15.88
CA PRO A 24 -8.41 10.60 14.88
C PRO A 24 -8.69 11.34 13.57
N VAL A 25 -7.66 11.96 13.03
CA VAL A 25 -7.79 12.56 11.73
C VAL A 25 -7.83 11.43 10.72
N ALA A 26 -8.98 11.27 10.06
CA ALA A 26 -9.04 10.55 8.80
C ALA A 26 -8.37 11.41 7.72
N ALA A 27 -7.10 11.11 7.43
CA ALA A 27 -6.44 11.61 6.23
C ALA A 27 -7.13 10.97 5.02
N GLN A 28 -7.97 11.73 4.30
CA GLN A 28 -8.69 11.23 3.13
C GLN A 28 -7.89 11.43 1.83
N GLY A 29 -6.78 10.69 1.77
CA GLY A 29 -6.16 10.25 0.52
C GLY A 29 -6.37 8.73 0.33
N ILE A 30 -6.02 8.18 -0.83
CA ILE A 30 -5.74 6.75 -0.99
C ILE A 30 -4.78 6.30 0.13
N SER A 31 -5.32 5.59 1.11
CA SER A 31 -4.51 4.97 2.15
C SER A 31 -3.79 3.78 1.53
N VAL A 32 -2.47 3.89 1.35
CA VAL A 32 -1.65 2.79 0.82
C VAL A 32 -1.32 1.82 1.94
N LEU A 33 -1.51 0.53 1.69
CA LEU A 33 -1.03 -0.53 2.56
C LEU A 33 0.34 -0.99 2.06
N ARG A 34 1.37 -0.75 2.86
CA ARG A 34 2.71 -1.27 2.60
C ARG A 34 2.89 -2.59 3.33
N ASP A 35 3.11 -3.69 2.60
CA ASP A 35 3.30 -5.03 3.18
C ASP A 35 4.24 -5.87 2.31
N ALA A 36 5.34 -6.34 2.89
CA ALA A 36 6.42 -6.98 2.13
C ALA A 36 5.99 -8.26 1.40
N GLU A 37 5.11 -9.05 2.01
CA GLU A 37 4.64 -10.31 1.43
C GLU A 37 3.58 -10.06 0.36
N THR A 38 2.64 -9.16 0.63
CA THR A 38 1.55 -8.88 -0.29
C THR A 38 2.06 -8.18 -1.55
N GLU A 39 2.97 -7.20 -1.39
CA GLU A 39 3.63 -6.54 -2.52
C GLU A 39 4.39 -7.57 -3.37
N ALA A 40 5.18 -8.45 -2.75
CA ALA A 40 5.91 -9.49 -3.48
C ALA A 40 4.98 -10.49 -4.18
N LEU A 41 3.87 -10.90 -3.54
CA LEU A 41 2.88 -11.78 -4.16
C LEU A 41 2.25 -11.13 -5.40
N LEU A 42 1.83 -9.87 -5.30
CA LEU A 42 1.19 -9.16 -6.40
C LEU A 42 2.19 -8.88 -7.53
N GLN A 43 3.46 -8.65 -7.19
CA GLN A 43 4.53 -8.53 -8.18
C GLN A 43 4.73 -9.84 -8.94
N ASP A 44 4.84 -10.98 -8.24
CA ASP A 44 4.94 -12.31 -8.85
C ASP A 44 3.71 -12.66 -9.72
N MET A 45 2.54 -12.09 -9.42
CA MET A 45 1.33 -12.27 -10.22
C MET A 45 1.36 -11.46 -11.52
N VAL A 46 1.92 -10.24 -11.51
CA VAL A 46 1.93 -9.33 -12.65
C VAL A 46 3.14 -9.52 -13.57
N ASP A 47 4.30 -9.93 -13.05
CA ASP A 47 5.53 -10.03 -13.83
C ASP A 47 5.42 -10.94 -15.07
N PRO A 48 4.83 -12.16 -14.99
CA PRO A 48 4.63 -13.00 -16.18
C PRO A 48 3.73 -12.34 -17.23
N LEU A 49 2.76 -11.54 -16.77
CA LEU A 49 1.89 -10.79 -17.66
C LEU A 49 2.69 -9.64 -18.32
N ALA A 50 3.48 -8.89 -17.55
CA ALA A 50 4.31 -7.80 -18.05
C ALA A 50 5.35 -8.28 -19.07
N GLU A 51 5.92 -9.48 -18.86
CA GLU A 51 6.77 -10.16 -19.84
C GLU A 51 6.00 -10.50 -21.12
N ALA A 52 4.82 -11.10 -21.01
CA ALA A 52 3.96 -11.39 -22.17
C ALA A 52 3.53 -10.13 -22.93
N ALA A 53 3.41 -9.00 -22.24
CA ALA A 53 3.15 -7.69 -22.83
C ALA A 53 4.39 -7.01 -23.45
N GLY A 54 5.59 -7.59 -23.32
CA GLY A 54 6.84 -7.05 -23.83
C GLY A 54 7.40 -5.86 -23.04
N LEU A 55 6.92 -5.64 -21.81
CA LEU A 55 7.42 -4.59 -20.90
C LEU A 55 8.63 -5.05 -20.09
N GLY A 56 8.70 -6.35 -19.79
CA GLY A 56 9.75 -6.98 -18.97
C GLY A 56 9.40 -7.05 -17.48
N GLU A 57 10.13 -7.89 -16.75
CA GLU A 57 10.00 -8.08 -15.30
C GLU A 57 10.23 -6.77 -14.53
N GLY A 58 9.39 -6.48 -13.54
CA GLY A 58 9.50 -5.28 -12.70
C GLY A 58 9.15 -3.97 -13.41
N ALA A 59 8.67 -4.00 -14.65
CA ALA A 59 8.26 -2.79 -15.38
C ALA A 59 6.95 -2.18 -14.87
N VAL A 60 6.09 -3.01 -14.25
CA VAL A 60 4.81 -2.61 -13.68
C VAL A 60 4.87 -2.75 -12.17
N GLU A 61 4.57 -1.67 -11.45
CA GLU A 61 4.55 -1.62 -9.99
C GLU A 61 3.11 -1.77 -9.49
N ILE A 62 2.90 -2.58 -8.45
CA ILE A 62 1.59 -2.75 -7.81
C ILE A 62 1.54 -1.96 -6.50
N VAL A 63 0.48 -1.18 -6.31
CA VAL A 63 0.22 -0.44 -5.07
C VAL A 63 -1.05 -0.98 -4.42
N LEU A 64 -0.93 -1.53 -3.20
CA LEU A 64 -2.07 -1.99 -2.44
C LEU A 64 -2.76 -0.82 -1.73
N VAL A 65 -4.07 -0.72 -1.89
CA VAL A 65 -4.91 0.32 -1.31
C VAL A 65 -5.77 -0.25 -0.18
N ASN A 66 -5.74 0.41 0.98
CA ASN A 66 -6.60 0.15 2.13
C ASN A 66 -8.03 0.63 1.86
N ASP A 67 -8.71 -0.10 1.00
CA ASP A 67 -10.11 0.14 0.70
C ASP A 67 -10.83 -1.21 0.62
N SER A 68 -11.94 -1.30 1.34
CA SER A 68 -12.77 -2.50 1.40
C SER A 68 -13.65 -2.70 0.16
N SER A 69 -13.71 -1.70 -0.73
CA SER A 69 -14.38 -1.82 -2.02
C SER A 69 -13.62 -2.75 -2.96
N ILE A 70 -14.37 -3.43 -3.82
CA ILE A 70 -13.79 -4.26 -4.88
C ILE A 70 -13.43 -3.32 -6.02
N ASN A 71 -12.12 -3.06 -6.20
CA ASN A 71 -11.63 -2.24 -7.31
C ASN A 71 -10.14 -2.53 -7.62
N ALA A 72 -9.74 -2.24 -8.83
CA ALA A 72 -8.36 -2.02 -9.25
C ALA A 72 -8.36 -0.97 -10.36
N PHE A 73 -7.27 -0.22 -10.51
CA PHE A 73 -7.16 0.78 -11.57
C PHE A 73 -5.70 1.13 -11.86
N VAL A 74 -5.45 1.66 -13.05
CA VAL A 74 -4.14 2.17 -13.45
C VAL A 74 -4.05 3.68 -13.23
N ALA A 75 -2.94 4.16 -12.67
CA ALA A 75 -2.66 5.60 -12.64
C ALA A 75 -1.17 5.92 -12.64
N GLY A 76 -0.80 7.12 -13.12
CA GLY A 76 0.57 7.64 -12.99
C GLY A 76 1.64 6.93 -13.82
N GLY A 77 1.25 6.16 -14.86
CA GLY A 77 2.17 5.43 -15.73
C GLY A 77 1.98 3.92 -15.61
N GLN A 78 3.05 3.19 -15.35
CA GLN A 78 3.06 1.72 -15.22
C GLN A 78 2.80 1.28 -13.76
N ARG A 79 1.74 1.83 -13.13
CA ARG A 79 1.34 1.45 -11.78
C ARG A 79 -0.11 0.98 -11.76
N ILE A 80 -0.34 -0.17 -11.15
CA ILE A 80 -1.68 -0.72 -10.91
C ILE A 80 -1.97 -0.58 -9.41
N PHE A 81 -3.08 0.07 -9.08
CA PHE A 81 -3.59 0.20 -7.74
C PHE A 81 -4.62 -0.90 -7.52
N VAL A 82 -4.47 -1.71 -6.47
CA VAL A 82 -5.35 -2.82 -6.15
C VAL A 82 -5.97 -2.57 -4.79
N HIS A 83 -7.30 -2.60 -4.68
CA HIS A 83 -7.96 -2.45 -3.39
C HIS A 83 -7.91 -3.75 -2.58
N SER A 84 -7.75 -3.65 -1.26
CA SER A 84 -7.81 -4.80 -0.35
C SER A 84 -9.13 -5.59 -0.45
N GLY A 85 -10.24 -4.91 -0.78
CA GLY A 85 -11.54 -5.52 -1.01
C GLY A 85 -11.55 -6.49 -2.20
N LEU A 86 -10.77 -6.22 -3.25
CA LEU A 86 -10.61 -7.12 -4.39
C LEU A 86 -9.95 -8.43 -3.97
N LEU A 87 -8.85 -8.36 -3.23
CA LEU A 87 -8.15 -9.55 -2.73
C LEU A 87 -9.02 -10.37 -1.77
N ASN A 88 -9.83 -9.68 -0.95
CA ASN A 88 -10.80 -10.32 -0.07
C ASN A 88 -11.95 -11.01 -0.84
N ALA A 89 -12.35 -10.47 -1.99
CA ALA A 89 -13.42 -11.01 -2.82
C ALA A 89 -12.97 -12.13 -3.77
N ALA A 90 -11.70 -12.15 -4.17
CA ALA A 90 -11.14 -13.18 -5.05
C ALA A 90 -11.02 -14.54 -4.34
N GLU A 91 -11.40 -15.62 -5.00
CA GLU A 91 -11.38 -16.99 -4.45
C GLU A 91 -10.13 -17.78 -4.87
N ASP A 92 -9.49 -17.35 -5.95
CA ASP A 92 -8.32 -17.99 -6.55
C ASP A 92 -7.33 -16.93 -7.05
N ALA A 93 -6.03 -17.23 -7.01
CA ALA A 93 -4.98 -16.34 -7.49
C ALA A 93 -5.14 -16.00 -8.98
N GLY A 94 -5.65 -16.94 -9.79
CA GLY A 94 -5.95 -16.70 -11.20
C GLY A 94 -7.07 -15.67 -11.42
N GLU A 95 -7.94 -15.45 -10.45
CA GLU A 95 -8.94 -14.36 -10.50
C GLU A 95 -8.25 -13.00 -10.38
N VAL A 96 -7.29 -12.87 -9.47
CA VAL A 96 -6.49 -11.65 -9.32
C VAL A 96 -5.64 -11.41 -10.56
N GLN A 97 -4.96 -12.44 -11.07
CA GLN A 97 -4.20 -12.34 -12.33
C GLN A 97 -5.09 -11.94 -13.51
N GLY A 98 -6.34 -12.41 -13.56
CA GLY A 98 -7.31 -11.98 -14.55
C GLY A 98 -7.62 -10.49 -14.50
N VAL A 99 -7.76 -9.90 -13.30
CA VAL A 99 -7.93 -8.44 -13.14
C VAL A 99 -6.65 -7.69 -13.49
N LEU A 100 -5.49 -8.17 -13.03
CA LEU A 100 -4.21 -7.53 -13.34
C LEU A 100 -3.93 -7.51 -14.85
N ALA A 101 -4.27 -8.58 -15.58
CA ALA A 101 -4.14 -8.63 -17.03
C ALA A 101 -5.05 -7.59 -17.72
N HIS A 102 -6.27 -7.40 -17.23
CA HIS A 102 -7.18 -6.35 -17.70
C HIS A 102 -6.60 -4.95 -17.45
N GLU A 103 -6.11 -4.68 -16.24
CA GLU A 103 -5.46 -3.40 -15.90
C GLU A 103 -4.21 -3.14 -16.75
N MET A 104 -3.40 -4.17 -17.01
CA MET A 104 -2.29 -4.01 -17.95
C MET A 104 -2.75 -3.66 -19.37
N GLY A 105 -3.89 -4.17 -19.83
CA GLY A 105 -4.50 -3.76 -21.08
C GLY A 105 -4.78 -2.25 -21.13
N HIS A 106 -5.09 -1.62 -20.00
CA HIS A 106 -5.20 -0.15 -19.90
C HIS A 106 -3.83 0.55 -19.94
N ILE A 107 -2.78 -0.04 -19.38
CA ILE A 107 -1.39 0.47 -19.45
C ILE A 107 -0.89 0.47 -20.90
N THR A 108 -0.89 -0.69 -21.54
CA THR A 108 -0.34 -0.88 -22.90
C THR A 108 -1.21 -0.21 -23.95
N GLY A 109 -2.53 -0.20 -23.75
CA GLY A 109 -3.46 0.60 -24.54
C GLY A 109 -3.29 2.11 -24.34
N GLY A 110 -2.54 2.57 -23.34
CA GLY A 110 -2.37 3.98 -23.05
C GLY A 110 -3.69 4.69 -22.74
N HIS A 111 -4.68 3.98 -22.20
CA HIS A 111 -6.02 4.53 -21.93
C HIS A 111 -5.98 5.63 -20.87
N VAL A 112 -5.09 5.48 -19.87
CA VAL A 112 -4.83 6.49 -18.84
C VAL A 112 -4.17 7.74 -19.42
N ASN A 113 -3.26 7.57 -20.38
CA ASN A 113 -2.58 8.68 -21.06
C ASN A 113 -3.48 9.37 -22.10
N ARG A 114 -4.37 8.66 -22.78
CA ARG A 114 -5.30 9.26 -23.76
C ARG A 114 -6.42 10.09 -23.14
N TYR A 115 -6.84 9.79 -21.90
CA TYR A 115 -7.71 10.69 -21.12
C TYR A 115 -7.11 12.10 -20.96
N SER A 116 -5.78 12.14 -20.90
CA SER A 116 -5.01 13.33 -20.63
C SER A 116 -4.68 14.18 -21.86
N GLU A 117 -5.07 13.75 -23.07
CA GLU A 117 -5.05 14.58 -24.28
C GLU A 117 -6.27 15.51 -24.36
N GLY A 118 -7.41 15.12 -23.74
CA GLY A 118 -8.62 15.95 -23.65
C GLY A 118 -8.73 16.78 -22.36
N ALA A 119 -8.12 16.32 -21.26
CA ALA A 119 -8.02 17.06 -20.01
C ALA A 119 -6.68 17.82 -19.96
N GLY A 120 -6.71 19.16 -19.87
CA GLY A 120 -5.48 19.98 -19.86
C GLY A 120 -4.47 19.54 -18.79
N ASN A 121 -3.17 19.85 -18.99
CA ASN A 121 -2.07 19.43 -18.10
C ASN A 121 -2.35 19.62 -16.60
N ALA A 122 -3.11 20.65 -16.22
CA ALA A 122 -3.51 20.93 -14.84
C ALA A 122 -4.37 19.82 -14.19
N THR A 123 -5.25 19.17 -14.94
CA THR A 123 -6.11 18.07 -14.45
C THR A 123 -5.29 16.79 -14.27
N ARG A 124 -4.40 16.48 -15.22
CA ARG A 124 -3.47 15.34 -15.15
C ARG A 124 -2.54 15.45 -13.94
N ILE A 125 -1.96 16.62 -13.73
CA ILE A 125 -1.08 16.93 -12.59
C ILE A 125 -1.87 16.88 -11.29
N THR A 126 -3.12 17.35 -11.25
CA THR A 126 -3.94 17.32 -10.04
C THR A 126 -4.27 15.90 -9.61
N LEU A 127 -4.68 15.03 -10.52
CA LEU A 127 -4.97 13.63 -10.21
C LEU A 127 -3.73 12.90 -9.70
N LEU A 128 -2.61 13.01 -10.43
CA LEU A 128 -1.33 12.41 -10.03
C LEU A 128 -0.86 12.96 -8.68
N SER A 129 -1.04 14.26 -8.43
CA SER A 129 -0.69 14.89 -7.15
C SER A 129 -1.60 14.45 -6.01
N THR A 130 -2.88 14.18 -6.25
CA THR A 130 -3.78 13.64 -5.24
C THR A 130 -3.41 12.20 -4.88
N LEU A 131 -3.04 11.38 -5.87
CA LEU A 131 -2.57 10.01 -5.65
C LEU A 131 -1.21 9.97 -4.93
N LEU A 132 -0.29 10.87 -5.28
CA LEU A 132 1.03 10.98 -4.62
C LEU A 132 0.95 11.62 -3.23
N ALA A 133 0.11 12.64 -3.03
CA ALA A 133 -0.15 13.24 -1.71
C ALA A 133 -0.95 12.30 -0.80
N ALA A 134 -1.70 11.36 -1.37
CA ALA A 134 -2.43 10.34 -0.63
C ALA A 134 -1.52 9.27 -0.01
N ALA A 135 -0.45 8.86 -0.72
CA ALA A 135 0.58 7.99 -0.16
C ALA A 135 1.36 8.64 1.01
N ALA A 136 1.22 9.97 1.18
CA ALA A 136 1.98 10.80 2.09
C ALA A 136 1.24 11.19 3.39
N ALA A 137 -0.05 10.87 3.54
CA ALA A 137 -0.90 11.59 4.48
C ALA A 137 -1.05 10.88 5.85
N PHE A 138 -0.21 11.29 6.80
CA PHE A 138 -0.61 11.37 8.22
C PHE A 138 -0.95 12.83 8.56
N ALA A 139 -1.97 13.00 9.39
CA ALA A 139 -2.39 14.21 10.13
C ALA A 139 -3.60 14.97 9.58
N GLY A 140 -4.31 15.60 10.52
CA GLY A 140 -5.04 16.85 10.31
C GLY A 140 -6.44 17.30 10.83
N GLY A 141 -7.61 16.94 10.27
CA GLY A 141 -8.92 17.31 10.86
C GLY A 141 -10.17 17.45 9.98
N GLY A 142 -11.32 17.65 10.66
CA GLY A 142 -12.52 18.41 10.23
C GLY A 142 -13.65 17.71 9.45
N GLU A 143 -14.65 17.13 10.13
CA GLU A 143 -15.50 16.05 9.56
C GLU A 143 -16.80 16.42 8.80
N ALA A 144 -17.56 17.48 9.15
CA ALA A 144 -18.97 17.52 8.69
C ALA A 144 -19.25 18.26 7.36
N ALA A 145 -18.56 19.37 7.06
CA ALA A 145 -18.73 20.09 5.79
C ALA A 145 -17.87 19.51 4.65
N MET A 146 -16.80 18.79 5.02
CA MET A 146 -15.88 18.12 4.10
C MET A 146 -16.45 16.81 3.55
N GLY A 147 -17.34 16.10 4.27
CA GLY A 147 -17.89 14.81 3.83
C GLY A 147 -18.71 14.89 2.53
N VAL A 148 -19.45 15.99 2.29
CA VAL A 148 -20.23 16.18 1.05
C VAL A 148 -19.33 16.60 -0.12
N LEU A 149 -18.30 17.40 0.14
CA LEU A 149 -17.30 17.79 -0.86
C LEU A 149 -16.36 16.62 -1.22
N ALA A 150 -16.00 15.79 -0.25
CA ALA A 150 -15.18 14.58 -0.41
C ALA A 150 -15.95 13.48 -1.15
N ALA A 151 -17.22 13.24 -0.83
CA ALA A 151 -18.08 12.35 -1.62
C ALA A 151 -18.22 12.84 -3.07
N GLY A 152 -18.32 14.16 -3.27
CA GLY A 152 -18.29 14.78 -4.60
C GLY A 152 -16.97 14.57 -5.33
N GLN A 153 -15.83 14.66 -4.64
CA GLN A 153 -14.50 14.40 -5.22
C GLN A 153 -14.26 12.91 -5.52
N GLN A 154 -14.68 12.00 -4.64
CA GLN A 154 -14.59 10.55 -4.86
C GLN A 154 -15.46 10.14 -6.04
N ALA A 155 -16.71 10.64 -6.12
CA ALA A 155 -17.59 10.40 -7.26
C ALA A 155 -17.04 11.01 -8.56
N ALA A 156 -16.41 12.20 -8.48
CA ALA A 156 -15.73 12.81 -9.62
C ALA A 156 -14.48 12.03 -10.04
N MET A 157 -13.73 11.45 -9.08
CA MET A 157 -12.58 10.58 -9.32
C MET A 157 -13.02 9.25 -9.97
N GLY A 158 -14.04 8.58 -9.44
CA GLY A 158 -14.61 7.37 -10.04
C GLY A 158 -15.16 7.62 -11.44
N SER A 159 -15.80 8.78 -11.65
CA SER A 159 -16.24 9.20 -13.00
C SER A 159 -15.07 9.54 -13.93
N PHE A 160 -13.96 10.04 -13.39
CA PHE A 160 -12.73 10.33 -14.14
C PHE A 160 -12.00 9.05 -14.54
N LEU A 161 -12.00 8.04 -13.68
CA LEU A 161 -11.40 6.73 -13.91
C LEU A 161 -12.31 5.81 -14.75
N ALA A 162 -13.54 6.21 -15.05
CA ALA A 162 -14.47 5.41 -15.84
C ALA A 162 -14.04 5.32 -17.31
N PHE A 163 -13.83 4.11 -17.81
CA PHE A 163 -13.40 3.87 -19.19
C PHE A 163 -14.59 3.71 -20.14
N SER A 164 -14.37 4.05 -21.41
CA SER A 164 -15.36 3.86 -22.47
C SER A 164 -15.49 2.38 -22.83
N ARG A 165 -16.64 1.98 -23.41
CA ARG A 165 -16.84 0.59 -23.85
C ARG A 165 -15.80 0.12 -24.88
N THR A 166 -15.24 1.03 -25.68
CA THR A 166 -14.19 0.68 -26.65
C THR A 166 -12.84 0.47 -25.96
N GLN A 167 -12.53 1.28 -24.94
CA GLN A 167 -11.33 1.09 -24.10
C GLN A 167 -11.39 -0.20 -23.31
N GLU A 168 -12.56 -0.52 -22.74
CA GLU A 168 -12.80 -1.77 -22.02
C GLU A 168 -12.64 -2.98 -22.95
N ALA A 169 -13.22 -2.94 -24.16
CA ALA A 169 -13.09 -4.04 -25.12
C ALA A 169 -11.64 -4.23 -25.61
N SER A 170 -10.86 -3.16 -25.76
CA SER A 170 -9.44 -3.28 -26.12
C SER A 170 -8.58 -3.75 -24.94
N ALA A 171 -8.92 -3.36 -23.70
CA ALA A 171 -8.26 -3.86 -22.50
C ALA A 171 -8.56 -5.36 -22.28
N ASP A 172 -9.81 -5.79 -22.46
CA ASP A 172 -10.21 -7.21 -22.43
C ASP A 172 -9.40 -8.05 -23.42
N ALA A 173 -9.32 -7.60 -24.68
CA ALA A 173 -8.61 -8.32 -25.73
C ALA A 173 -7.10 -8.41 -25.46
N ALA A 174 -6.48 -7.31 -25.02
CA ALA A 174 -5.08 -7.28 -24.64
C ALA A 174 -4.81 -8.16 -23.40
N GLY A 175 -5.65 -8.06 -22.37
CA GLY A 175 -5.57 -8.88 -21.17
C GLY A 175 -5.67 -10.38 -21.49
N ALA A 176 -6.54 -10.76 -22.43
CA ALA A 176 -6.63 -12.13 -22.90
C ALA A 176 -5.36 -12.61 -23.62
N GLU A 177 -4.76 -11.75 -24.44
CA GLU A 177 -3.46 -12.02 -25.08
C GLU A 177 -2.34 -12.18 -24.05
N TYR A 178 -2.32 -11.37 -22.99
CA TYR A 178 -1.30 -11.45 -21.93
C TYR A 178 -1.44 -12.71 -21.07
N LEU A 179 -2.66 -13.10 -20.73
CA LEU A 179 -2.93 -14.37 -20.05
C LEU A 179 -2.47 -15.55 -20.91
N SER A 180 -2.82 -15.54 -22.20
CA SER A 180 -2.39 -16.55 -23.17
C SER A 180 -0.87 -16.64 -23.28
N GLY A 181 -0.20 -15.50 -23.50
CA GLY A 181 1.26 -15.41 -23.64
C GLY A 181 2.01 -15.84 -22.37
N ALA A 182 1.44 -15.62 -21.20
CA ALA A 182 1.98 -16.06 -19.91
C ALA A 182 1.62 -17.53 -19.57
N GLY A 183 0.79 -18.20 -20.39
CA GLY A 183 0.31 -19.55 -20.13
C GLY A 183 -0.65 -19.65 -18.94
N ILE A 184 -1.32 -18.56 -18.58
CA ILE A 184 -2.25 -18.45 -17.45
C ILE A 184 -3.69 -18.63 -17.96
N SER A 185 -4.47 -19.48 -17.29
CA SER A 185 -5.85 -19.74 -17.68
C SER A 185 -6.75 -18.52 -17.50
N GLY A 186 -7.49 -18.16 -18.56
CA GLY A 186 -8.56 -17.15 -18.52
C GLY A 186 -9.79 -17.53 -17.69
N ARG A 187 -9.84 -18.75 -17.12
CA ARG A 187 -10.93 -19.17 -16.23
C ARG A 187 -11.10 -18.27 -15.00
N GLY A 188 -9.99 -17.82 -14.42
CA GLY A 188 -10.02 -16.92 -13.26
C GLY A 188 -10.67 -15.58 -13.61
N SER A 189 -10.23 -14.95 -14.70
CA SER A 189 -10.83 -13.71 -15.23
C SER A 189 -12.35 -13.84 -15.41
N LEU A 190 -12.82 -14.89 -16.09
CA LEU A 190 -14.26 -15.11 -16.29
C LEU A 190 -15.02 -15.28 -14.98
N LYS A 191 -14.53 -16.15 -14.08
CA LYS A 191 -15.19 -16.38 -12.78
C LYS A 191 -15.35 -15.09 -12.00
N PHE A 192 -14.29 -14.27 -11.94
CA PHE A 192 -14.32 -13.02 -11.21
C PHE A 192 -15.29 -12.02 -11.85
N PHE A 193 -15.24 -11.84 -13.18
CA PHE A 193 -16.12 -10.91 -13.89
C PHE A 193 -17.60 -11.33 -13.85
N GLU A 194 -17.89 -12.63 -13.88
CA GLU A 194 -19.23 -13.15 -13.65
C GLU A 194 -19.71 -12.88 -12.23
N ARG A 195 -18.82 -13.00 -11.23
CA ARG A 195 -19.14 -12.67 -9.84
C ARG A 195 -19.45 -11.18 -9.68
N LEU A 196 -18.65 -10.30 -10.28
CA LEU A 196 -18.88 -8.86 -10.31
C LEU A 196 -20.21 -8.51 -10.98
N GLN A 197 -20.49 -9.10 -12.14
CA GLN A 197 -21.77 -8.93 -12.84
C GLN A 197 -22.96 -9.38 -11.96
N ASN A 198 -22.80 -10.47 -11.20
CA ASN A 198 -23.83 -10.95 -10.28
C ASN A 198 -24.03 -10.02 -9.06
N TYR A 199 -22.99 -9.32 -8.59
CA TYR A 199 -23.13 -8.28 -7.57
C TYR A 199 -23.96 -7.10 -8.11
N GLU A 200 -23.70 -6.66 -9.34
CA GLU A 200 -24.47 -5.60 -10.01
C GLU A 200 -25.96 -5.98 -10.19
N PHE A 201 -26.26 -7.24 -10.50
CA PHE A 201 -27.64 -7.71 -10.71
C PHE A 201 -28.43 -7.97 -9.42
N ARG A 202 -27.78 -8.27 -8.29
CA ARG A 202 -28.45 -8.46 -6.99
C ARG A 202 -28.96 -7.12 -6.43
N ARG A 203 -30.13 -6.70 -6.93
CA ARG A 203 -30.82 -5.42 -6.71
C ARG A 203 -30.97 -4.97 -5.23
N GLY A 204 -30.86 -3.65 -5.04
CA GLY A 204 -31.75 -2.85 -4.18
C GLY A 204 -31.31 -2.53 -2.76
N ILE A 205 -30.28 -3.18 -2.21
CA ILE A 205 -29.74 -2.86 -0.88
C ILE A 205 -28.30 -2.39 -1.10
N SER A 206 -28.03 -1.12 -0.77
CA SER A 206 -26.72 -0.49 -0.99
C SER A 206 -25.64 -1.17 -0.14
N GLN A 207 -24.70 -1.82 -0.79
CA GLN A 207 -23.31 -1.83 -0.31
C GLN A 207 -22.50 -1.14 -1.40
N ASP A 208 -22.18 0.15 -1.18
CA ASP A 208 -21.44 0.95 -2.16
C ASP A 208 -20.05 0.35 -2.47
N ASN A 209 -19.52 -0.47 -1.57
CA ASN A 209 -18.24 -1.17 -1.69
C ASN A 209 -18.21 -2.23 -2.81
N GLU A 210 -19.35 -2.82 -3.19
CA GLU A 210 -19.41 -3.89 -4.21
C GLU A 210 -19.56 -3.34 -5.64
N ARG A 211 -19.82 -2.03 -5.80
CA ARG A 211 -20.14 -1.40 -7.10
C ARG A 211 -18.99 -0.62 -7.72
N GLU A 212 -17.90 -0.40 -6.97
CA GLU A 212 -16.88 0.57 -7.41
C GLU A 212 -16.17 0.12 -8.70
N TYR A 213 -15.80 -1.16 -8.81
CA TYR A 213 -15.26 -1.71 -10.06
C TYR A 213 -16.24 -1.60 -11.24
N GLY A 214 -17.54 -1.85 -11.04
CA GLY A 214 -18.54 -1.74 -12.12
C GLY A 214 -18.77 -0.31 -12.60
N ARG A 215 -18.47 0.69 -11.74
CA ARG A 215 -18.55 2.13 -12.07
C ARG A 215 -17.37 2.57 -12.93
N THR A 216 -16.16 2.10 -12.62
CA THR A 216 -14.94 2.41 -13.38
C THR A 216 -14.79 1.55 -14.63
N HIS A 217 -15.25 0.30 -14.57
CA HIS A 217 -15.20 -0.70 -15.63
C HIS A 217 -16.60 -1.26 -15.92
N PRO A 218 -17.42 -0.59 -16.76
CA PRO A 218 -18.77 -1.06 -17.08
C PRO A 218 -18.76 -2.47 -17.70
N LEU A 219 -19.15 -3.48 -16.90
CA LEU A 219 -19.24 -4.88 -17.31
C LEU A 219 -20.58 -5.16 -18.01
N SER A 220 -20.53 -5.80 -19.18
CA SER A 220 -21.74 -6.21 -19.92
C SER A 220 -21.70 -7.70 -20.26
N GLY A 221 -22.87 -8.32 -20.42
CA GLY A 221 -22.96 -9.72 -20.86
C GLY A 221 -22.21 -9.98 -22.17
N ASN A 222 -22.18 -9.00 -23.09
CA ASN A 222 -21.44 -9.10 -24.35
C ASN A 222 -19.93 -9.17 -24.14
N ARG A 223 -19.37 -8.42 -23.18
CA ARG A 223 -17.93 -8.49 -22.85
C ARG A 223 -17.55 -9.86 -22.29
N ILE A 224 -18.33 -10.37 -21.33
CA ILE A 224 -18.10 -11.70 -20.74
C ILE A 224 -18.23 -12.79 -21.80
N ALA A 225 -19.23 -12.70 -22.69
CA ALA A 225 -19.40 -13.64 -23.79
C ALA A 225 -18.19 -13.61 -24.74
N ARG A 226 -17.68 -12.41 -25.07
CA ARG A 226 -16.50 -12.27 -25.93
C ARG A 226 -15.24 -12.85 -25.30
N LEU A 227 -14.96 -12.48 -24.05
CA LEU A 227 -13.84 -13.06 -23.29
C LEU A 227 -13.93 -14.59 -23.23
N ARG A 228 -15.14 -15.14 -23.06
CA ARG A 228 -15.35 -16.59 -23.06
C ARG A 228 -15.01 -17.22 -24.42
N GLU A 229 -15.34 -16.57 -25.54
CA GLU A 229 -14.94 -17.03 -26.87
C GLU A 229 -13.41 -17.08 -27.00
N ASP A 230 -12.72 -16.04 -26.53
CA ASP A 230 -11.26 -15.93 -26.62
C ASP A 230 -10.56 -16.94 -25.68
N TYR A 231 -11.07 -17.13 -24.46
CA TYR A 231 -10.43 -18.01 -23.47
C TYR A 231 -10.66 -19.51 -23.68
N VAL A 232 -11.83 -19.94 -24.16
CA VAL A 232 -12.15 -21.38 -24.25
C VAL A 232 -11.32 -22.11 -25.31
N VAL A 233 -10.86 -21.38 -26.34
CA VAL A 233 -10.01 -21.93 -27.40
C VAL A 233 -8.52 -21.85 -27.07
N ASP A 234 -8.16 -21.16 -25.98
CA ASP A 234 -6.78 -20.92 -25.59
C ASP A 234 -6.13 -22.22 -25.05
N PRO A 235 -4.87 -22.54 -25.42
CA PRO A 235 -4.17 -23.71 -24.91
C PRO A 235 -4.04 -23.78 -23.39
N ALA A 236 -4.01 -22.62 -22.70
CA ALA A 236 -3.93 -22.54 -21.25
C ALA A 236 -5.29 -22.67 -20.55
N TRP A 237 -6.41 -22.86 -21.28
CA TRP A 237 -7.75 -22.92 -20.67
C TRP A 237 -7.86 -23.91 -19.51
N ASP A 238 -7.27 -25.10 -19.65
CA ASP A 238 -7.27 -26.15 -18.62
C ASP A 238 -6.05 -26.11 -17.70
N THR A 239 -5.15 -25.14 -17.86
CA THR A 239 -4.00 -24.95 -16.96
C THR A 239 -4.51 -24.54 -15.57
N PRO A 240 -4.25 -25.33 -14.52
CA PRO A 240 -4.64 -24.95 -13.18
C PRO A 240 -3.72 -23.83 -12.66
N THR A 241 -4.27 -22.96 -11.80
CA THR A 241 -3.47 -22.00 -11.04
C THR A 241 -2.36 -22.74 -10.28
N ALA A 242 -1.13 -22.22 -10.36
CA ALA A 242 0.01 -22.85 -9.73
C ALA A 242 -0.23 -23.04 -8.22
N SER A 243 -0.02 -24.27 -7.72
CA SER A 243 -0.38 -24.62 -6.34
C SER A 243 0.36 -23.80 -5.29
N ASP A 244 1.62 -23.42 -5.54
CA ASP A 244 2.39 -22.51 -4.67
C ASP A 244 1.76 -21.11 -4.65
N LEU A 245 1.48 -20.54 -5.82
CA LEU A 245 0.84 -19.22 -5.94
C LEU A 245 -0.52 -19.18 -5.22
N GLN A 246 -1.33 -20.23 -5.37
CA GLN A 246 -2.62 -20.32 -4.70
C GLN A 246 -2.48 -20.42 -3.16
N GLN A 247 -1.48 -21.16 -2.66
CA GLN A 247 -1.19 -21.24 -1.23
C GLN A 247 -0.75 -19.90 -0.67
N ARG A 248 0.18 -19.21 -1.35
CA ARG A 248 0.64 -17.87 -0.99
C ARG A 248 -0.50 -16.85 -1.01
N PHE A 249 -1.35 -16.88 -2.03
CA PHE A 249 -2.54 -16.04 -2.12
C PHE A 249 -3.51 -16.29 -0.96
N THR A 250 -3.83 -17.55 -0.65
CA THR A 250 -4.73 -17.88 0.46
C THR A 250 -4.16 -17.40 1.80
N ARG A 251 -2.85 -17.54 1.99
CA ARG A 251 -2.13 -17.06 3.18
C ARG A 251 -2.16 -15.54 3.30
N VAL A 252 -1.82 -14.82 2.24
CA VAL A 252 -1.84 -13.34 2.18
C VAL A 252 -3.26 -12.81 2.37
N LYS A 253 -4.27 -13.44 1.78
CA LYS A 253 -5.67 -13.07 1.99
C LYS A 253 -6.07 -13.16 3.46
N ALA A 254 -5.68 -14.25 4.15
CA ALA A 254 -5.95 -14.41 5.58
C ALA A 254 -5.14 -13.42 6.45
N LYS A 255 -3.89 -13.16 6.10
CA LYS A 255 -3.05 -12.11 6.70
C LYS A 255 -3.71 -10.74 6.64
N LEU A 256 -4.12 -10.31 5.43
CA LEU A 256 -4.79 -9.03 5.22
C LEU A 256 -6.09 -8.95 6.00
N TYR A 257 -6.87 -10.04 6.04
CA TYR A 257 -8.06 -10.09 6.88
C TYR A 257 -7.74 -9.92 8.37
N GLY A 258 -6.71 -10.61 8.87
CA GLY A 258 -6.23 -10.49 10.25
C GLY A 258 -5.76 -9.06 10.59
N PHE A 259 -5.07 -8.42 9.66
CA PHE A 259 -4.58 -7.05 9.81
C PHE A 259 -5.71 -6.01 9.76
N LEU A 260 -6.67 -6.14 8.83
CA LEU A 260 -7.69 -5.11 8.57
C LEU A 260 -8.94 -5.27 9.43
N ALA A 261 -9.40 -6.49 9.69
CA ALA A 261 -10.65 -6.70 10.42
C ALA A 261 -10.48 -6.50 11.95
N PRO A 262 -11.57 -6.20 12.67
CA PRO A 262 -11.56 -6.22 14.14
C PRO A 262 -11.17 -7.61 14.68
N PRO A 263 -10.35 -7.71 15.73
CA PRO A 263 -9.87 -8.99 16.26
C PRO A 263 -10.98 -10.00 16.54
N GLU A 264 -12.13 -9.58 17.05
CA GLU A 264 -13.26 -10.46 17.37
C GLU A 264 -13.80 -11.14 16.11
N ARG A 265 -13.85 -10.42 14.99
CA ARG A 265 -14.30 -10.96 13.70
C ARG A 265 -13.28 -11.95 13.14
N VAL A 266 -11.99 -11.66 13.30
CA VAL A 266 -10.91 -12.57 12.90
C VAL A 266 -11.00 -13.88 13.68
N LEU A 267 -11.15 -13.81 15.01
CA LEU A 267 -11.23 -15.00 15.86
C LEU A 267 -12.51 -15.82 15.61
N GLN A 268 -13.60 -15.19 15.16
CA GLN A 268 -14.80 -15.88 14.70
C GLN A 268 -14.59 -16.59 13.34
N ALA A 269 -13.92 -15.93 12.39
CA ALA A 269 -13.63 -16.50 11.07
C ALA A 269 -12.55 -17.60 11.12
N PHE A 270 -11.59 -17.45 12.03
CA PHE A 270 -10.44 -18.34 12.21
C PHE A 270 -10.35 -18.86 13.64
N PRO A 271 -11.33 -19.67 14.10
CA PRO A 271 -11.35 -20.19 15.47
C PRO A 271 -10.11 -21.05 15.78
N THR A 272 -9.73 -21.13 17.05
CA THR A 272 -8.45 -21.74 17.50
C THR A 272 -8.26 -23.21 17.14
N HIS A 273 -9.34 -23.96 16.87
CA HIS A 273 -9.25 -25.34 16.39
C HIS A 273 -8.80 -25.45 14.91
N LEU A 274 -8.86 -24.35 14.15
CA LEU A 274 -8.26 -24.28 12.81
C LEU A 274 -6.77 -23.96 12.95
N THR A 275 -5.94 -24.97 12.74
CA THR A 275 -4.48 -24.89 12.91
C THR A 275 -3.72 -24.80 11.59
N ASN A 276 -4.42 -24.60 10.47
CA ASN A 276 -3.78 -24.40 9.17
C ASN A 276 -3.08 -23.04 9.09
N VAL A 277 -2.14 -22.91 8.13
CA VAL A 277 -1.30 -21.71 7.97
C VAL A 277 -2.13 -20.41 7.88
N PRO A 278 -3.15 -20.30 7.01
CA PRO A 278 -3.95 -19.07 6.94
C PRO A 278 -4.61 -18.68 8.27
N ALA A 279 -5.17 -19.65 9.00
CA ALA A 279 -5.86 -19.39 10.26
C ALA A 279 -4.90 -18.91 11.36
N ARG A 280 -3.75 -19.57 11.52
CA ARG A 280 -2.72 -19.15 12.49
C ARG A 280 -2.23 -17.75 12.16
N TYR A 281 -2.00 -17.47 10.88
CA TYR A 281 -1.44 -16.19 10.47
C TYR A 281 -2.42 -15.03 10.69
N ALA A 282 -3.70 -15.22 10.35
CA ALA A 282 -4.75 -14.25 10.64
C ALA A 282 -4.87 -14.00 12.17
N ARG A 283 -4.85 -15.07 12.97
CA ARG A 283 -4.91 -14.96 14.44
C ARG A 283 -3.69 -14.25 15.03
N ALA A 284 -2.49 -14.50 14.52
CA ALA A 284 -1.27 -13.81 14.98
C ALA A 284 -1.43 -12.29 14.89
N TYR A 285 -1.97 -11.78 13.78
CA TYR A 285 -2.30 -10.35 13.64
C TYR A 285 -3.41 -9.90 14.59
N ALA A 286 -4.48 -10.69 14.76
CA ALA A 286 -5.57 -10.33 15.66
C ALA A 286 -5.12 -10.24 17.14
N TYR A 287 -4.31 -11.19 17.59
CA TYR A 287 -3.74 -11.19 18.94
C TYR A 287 -2.75 -10.05 19.13
N HIS A 288 -1.88 -9.81 18.14
CA HIS A 288 -0.96 -8.67 18.15
C HIS A 288 -1.71 -7.33 18.28
N LYS A 289 -2.74 -7.10 17.46
CA LYS A 289 -3.59 -5.88 17.50
C LYS A 289 -4.30 -5.69 18.83
N SER A 290 -4.61 -6.78 19.54
CA SER A 290 -5.28 -6.75 20.83
C SER A 290 -4.30 -6.86 22.01
N ALA A 291 -3.00 -6.69 21.77
CA ALA A 291 -1.92 -6.77 22.76
C ALA A 291 -1.83 -8.09 23.55
N HIS A 292 -2.36 -9.18 22.98
CA HIS A 292 -2.22 -10.55 23.49
C HIS A 292 -0.91 -11.13 22.95
N VAL A 293 0.21 -10.68 23.52
CA VAL A 293 1.57 -10.94 22.99
C VAL A 293 1.90 -12.43 23.02
N ASP A 294 1.60 -13.13 24.12
CA ASP A 294 1.91 -14.56 24.28
C ASP A 294 1.14 -15.40 23.25
N GLU A 295 -0.14 -15.11 23.04
CA GLU A 295 -0.95 -15.78 22.04
C GLU A 295 -0.48 -15.47 20.60
N ALA A 296 -0.10 -14.23 20.32
CA ALA A 296 0.46 -13.85 19.03
C ALA A 296 1.78 -14.59 18.74
N LEU A 297 2.66 -14.69 19.74
CA LEU A 297 3.91 -15.44 19.66
C LEU A 297 3.67 -16.95 19.51
N ALA A 298 2.69 -17.50 20.21
CA ALA A 298 2.34 -18.92 20.08
C ALA A 298 1.82 -19.26 18.67
N GLU A 299 1.02 -18.39 18.04
CA GLU A 299 0.57 -18.59 16.67
C GLU A 299 1.71 -18.51 15.66
N ILE A 300 2.60 -17.51 15.78
CA ILE A 300 3.73 -17.34 14.85
C ILE A 300 4.81 -18.40 15.03
N ASP A 301 5.07 -18.85 16.26
CA ASP A 301 6.00 -19.96 16.52
C ASP A 301 5.45 -21.28 15.98
N GLY A 302 4.13 -21.47 16.03
CA GLY A 302 3.48 -22.61 15.37
C GLY A 302 3.68 -22.61 13.85
N LEU A 303 3.72 -21.43 13.21
CA LEU A 303 4.01 -21.27 11.79
C LEU A 303 5.50 -21.52 11.47
N LEU A 304 6.40 -20.95 12.29
CA LEU A 304 7.85 -21.11 12.16
C LEU A 304 8.32 -22.55 12.44
N ALA A 305 7.56 -23.34 13.22
CA ALA A 305 7.84 -24.75 13.40
C ALA A 305 7.70 -25.56 12.08
N THR A 306 6.82 -25.12 11.16
CA THR A 306 6.63 -25.75 9.85
C THR A 306 7.48 -25.10 8.76
N GLU A 307 7.63 -23.78 8.79
CA GLU A 307 8.38 -23.00 7.80
C GLU A 307 9.42 -22.10 8.52
N PRO A 308 10.53 -22.66 9.03
CA PRO A 308 11.47 -21.92 9.89
C PRO A 308 12.20 -20.77 9.19
N ASP A 309 12.33 -20.86 7.87
CA ASP A 309 12.98 -19.87 7.01
C ASP A 309 11.97 -19.06 6.19
N ASN A 310 10.69 -19.00 6.58
CA ASN A 310 9.76 -18.08 5.95
C ASN A 310 10.03 -16.65 6.45
N PRO A 311 10.50 -15.73 5.57
CA PRO A 311 10.92 -14.40 6.00
C PRO A 311 9.77 -13.55 6.54
N TYR A 312 8.54 -13.77 6.08
CA TYR A 312 7.37 -12.98 6.47
C TYR A 312 6.83 -13.41 7.85
N PHE A 313 7.03 -14.67 8.22
CA PHE A 313 6.76 -15.13 9.59
C PHE A 313 7.80 -14.62 10.57
N LEU A 314 9.07 -14.61 10.16
CA LEU A 314 10.17 -14.03 10.95
C LEU A 314 10.01 -12.51 11.11
N GLU A 315 9.58 -11.81 10.06
CA GLU A 315 9.21 -10.39 10.09
C GLU A 315 8.12 -10.14 11.13
N LEU A 316 6.99 -10.85 11.06
CA LEU A 316 5.88 -10.65 12.00
C LEU A 316 6.30 -10.97 13.44
N LYS A 317 7.08 -12.04 13.67
CA LYS A 317 7.61 -12.34 15.01
C LYS A 317 8.47 -11.18 15.54
N GLY A 318 9.36 -10.67 14.69
CA GLY A 318 10.18 -9.51 15.01
C GLY A 318 9.35 -8.26 15.32
N GLN A 319 8.29 -8.00 14.54
CA GLN A 319 7.37 -6.89 14.76
C GLN A 319 6.63 -7.02 16.10
N ILE A 320 6.05 -8.19 16.39
CA ILE A 320 5.34 -8.45 17.65
C ILE A 320 6.27 -8.20 18.85
N LEU A 321 7.50 -8.70 18.79
CA LEU A 321 8.49 -8.52 19.86
C LEU A 321 8.90 -7.05 20.00
N LEU A 322 9.17 -6.36 18.88
CA LEU A 322 9.56 -4.96 18.88
C LEU A 322 8.48 -4.07 19.48
N GLU A 323 7.24 -4.21 19.02
CA GLU A 323 6.10 -3.38 19.44
C GLU A 323 5.61 -3.71 20.85
N SER A 324 5.94 -4.89 21.38
CA SER A 324 5.70 -5.27 22.79
C SER A 324 6.84 -4.89 23.73
N GLY A 325 7.91 -4.26 23.24
CA GLY A 325 9.05 -3.81 24.04
C GLY A 325 10.18 -4.84 24.22
N HIS A 326 10.05 -6.03 23.64
CA HIS A 326 11.09 -7.08 23.62
C HIS A 326 12.10 -6.84 22.49
N VAL A 327 12.68 -5.63 22.45
CA VAL A 327 13.49 -5.13 21.31
C VAL A 327 14.68 -6.04 20.99
N ALA A 328 15.44 -6.46 22.01
CA ALA A 328 16.62 -7.30 21.82
C ALA A 328 16.26 -8.69 21.24
N GLU A 329 15.10 -9.24 21.63
CA GLU A 329 14.61 -10.53 21.17
C GLU A 329 14.08 -10.48 19.73
N ALA A 330 13.69 -9.29 19.24
CA ALA A 330 13.27 -9.10 17.85
C ALA A 330 14.42 -9.24 16.84
N LEU A 331 15.65 -8.86 17.24
CA LEU A 331 16.79 -8.72 16.31
C LEU A 331 17.14 -10.01 15.55
N PRO A 332 17.20 -11.22 16.17
CA PRO A 332 17.54 -12.44 15.44
C PRO A 332 16.56 -12.76 14.31
N SER A 333 15.25 -12.64 14.59
CA SER A 333 14.20 -12.88 13.59
C SER A 333 14.26 -11.86 12.46
N LEU A 334 14.38 -10.56 12.79
CA LEU A 334 14.46 -9.50 11.78
C LEU A 334 15.74 -9.60 10.93
N ARG A 335 16.91 -9.89 11.51
CA ARG A 335 18.15 -10.12 10.75
C ARG A 335 18.02 -11.28 9.77
N ARG A 336 17.42 -12.40 10.22
CA ARG A 336 17.19 -13.56 9.36
C ARG A 336 16.23 -13.22 8.22
N ALA A 337 15.11 -12.55 8.51
CA ALA A 337 14.15 -12.09 7.51
C ALA A 337 14.78 -11.14 6.47
N THR A 338 15.57 -10.16 6.91
CA THR A 338 16.29 -9.23 6.03
C THR A 338 17.28 -9.98 5.13
N SER A 339 18.01 -10.96 5.67
CA SER A 339 18.94 -11.77 4.88
C SER A 339 18.24 -12.63 3.84
N LEU A 340 17.14 -13.29 4.20
CA LEU A 340 16.39 -14.19 3.31
C LEU A 340 15.72 -13.44 2.15
N THR A 341 15.38 -12.17 2.36
CA THR A 341 14.71 -11.32 1.36
C THR A 341 15.68 -10.42 0.59
N ASN A 342 16.99 -10.61 0.75
CA ASN A 342 18.02 -9.75 0.13
C ASN A 342 17.76 -8.26 0.41
N SER A 343 17.44 -7.94 1.66
CA SER A 343 17.06 -6.59 2.11
C SER A 343 15.77 -6.06 1.46
N SER A 344 14.66 -6.82 1.55
CA SER A 344 13.33 -6.26 1.28
C SER A 344 13.18 -4.93 2.02
N PRO A 345 12.76 -3.83 1.35
CA PRO A 345 12.82 -2.50 1.94
C PRO A 345 12.04 -2.38 3.25
N LEU A 346 10.84 -2.96 3.33
CA LEU A 346 9.99 -2.86 4.53
C LEU A 346 10.61 -3.65 5.70
N ILE A 347 11.06 -4.88 5.46
CA ILE A 347 11.71 -5.72 6.47
C ILE A 347 13.03 -5.11 6.94
N ALA A 348 13.85 -4.62 6.01
CA ALA A 348 15.11 -3.96 6.32
C ALA A 348 14.88 -2.67 7.14
N SER A 349 13.86 -1.88 6.80
CA SER A 349 13.52 -0.68 7.57
C SER A 349 13.05 -1.01 8.99
N LEU A 350 12.28 -2.10 9.15
CA LEU A 350 11.89 -2.61 10.46
C LEU A 350 13.09 -3.08 11.29
N LEU A 351 14.05 -3.79 10.67
CA LEU A 351 15.31 -4.14 11.32
C LEU A 351 16.10 -2.89 11.74
N GLY A 352 16.21 -1.89 10.86
CA GLY A 352 16.87 -0.63 11.17
C GLY A 352 16.25 0.07 12.38
N HIS A 353 14.92 0.13 12.45
CA HIS A 353 14.19 0.62 13.61
C HIS A 353 14.49 -0.21 14.87
N ALA A 354 14.42 -1.54 14.79
CA ALA A 354 14.71 -2.40 15.94
C ALA A 354 16.13 -2.20 16.47
N LEU A 355 17.12 -2.04 15.59
CA LEU A 355 18.51 -1.75 15.97
C LEU A 355 18.63 -0.41 16.70
N ILE A 356 17.98 0.65 16.21
CA ILE A 356 17.96 1.97 16.86
C ILE A 356 17.26 1.91 18.22
N ALA A 357 16.14 1.19 18.31
CA ALA A 357 15.32 1.06 19.51
C ALA A 357 16.03 0.34 20.66
N THR A 358 17.15 -0.34 20.41
CA THR A 358 17.98 -0.90 21.48
C THR A 358 18.67 0.16 22.34
N GLU A 359 18.78 1.39 21.82
CA GLU A 359 19.57 2.49 22.41
C GLU A 359 21.05 2.14 22.62
N ASP A 360 21.54 1.08 21.99
CA ASP A 360 22.94 0.65 22.04
C ASP A 360 23.71 1.21 20.82
N PRO A 361 24.65 2.15 21.02
CA PRO A 361 25.40 2.78 19.93
C PRO A 361 26.19 1.80 19.07
N SER A 362 26.49 0.59 19.56
CA SER A 362 27.22 -0.43 18.80
C SER A 362 26.44 -0.93 17.58
N TYR A 363 25.11 -0.78 17.56
CA TYR A 363 24.29 -1.16 16.41
C TYR A 363 24.14 -0.07 15.34
N LEU A 364 24.66 1.14 15.56
CA LEU A 364 24.45 2.24 14.61
C LEU A 364 25.08 1.99 13.24
N ASP A 365 26.21 1.29 13.17
CA ASP A 365 26.86 0.95 11.89
C ASP A 365 26.01 -0.04 11.10
N GLU A 366 25.43 -1.02 11.81
CA GLU A 366 24.53 -1.99 11.22
C GLU A 366 23.24 -1.31 10.74
N ALA A 367 22.64 -0.46 11.56
CA ALA A 367 21.41 0.27 11.25
C ALA A 367 21.59 1.14 10.00
N GLU A 368 22.68 1.92 9.91
CA GLU A 368 22.97 2.74 8.71
C GLU A 368 23.07 1.87 7.46
N ARG A 369 23.84 0.78 7.51
CA ARG A 369 24.05 -0.11 6.37
C ARG A 369 22.73 -0.74 5.89
N VAL A 370 21.90 -1.21 6.82
CA VAL A 370 20.61 -1.85 6.52
C VAL A 370 19.63 -0.83 5.94
N LEU A 371 19.53 0.36 6.53
CA LEU A 371 18.63 1.43 6.05
C LEU A 371 19.06 1.97 4.68
N ARG A 372 20.37 2.12 4.44
CA ARG A 372 20.88 2.48 3.09
C ARG A 372 20.59 1.39 2.06
N ALA A 373 20.68 0.11 2.44
CA ALA A 373 20.32 -1.00 1.54
C ALA A 373 18.81 -0.97 1.20
N SER A 374 17.95 -0.71 2.20
CA SER A 374 16.51 -0.50 2.00
C SER A 374 16.23 0.64 1.02
N LEU A 375 16.79 1.83 1.29
CA LEU A 375 16.62 3.03 0.46
C LEU A 375 17.27 2.93 -0.93
N GLY A 376 18.23 2.01 -1.11
CA GLY A 376 18.77 1.68 -2.42
C GLY A 376 17.75 1.00 -3.32
N ARG A 377 16.75 0.32 -2.74
CA ARG A 377 15.70 -0.45 -3.43
C ARG A 377 14.36 0.27 -3.45
N ASP A 378 13.98 0.96 -2.37
CA ASP A 378 12.79 1.79 -2.28
C ASP A 378 13.13 3.16 -1.67
N ARG A 379 13.28 4.16 -2.54
CA ARG A 379 13.55 5.55 -2.15
C ARG A 379 12.30 6.30 -1.69
N GLU A 380 11.12 5.78 -1.99
CA GLU A 380 9.82 6.38 -1.65
C GLU A 380 9.33 5.93 -0.26
N ASN A 381 10.21 5.35 0.56
CA ASN A 381 9.92 4.94 1.93
C ASN A 381 10.26 6.06 2.95
N PRO A 382 9.28 6.89 3.38
CA PRO A 382 9.52 7.96 4.35
C PRO A 382 9.96 7.45 5.72
N PHE A 383 9.54 6.23 6.11
CA PHE A 383 9.92 5.63 7.39
C PHE A 383 11.41 5.28 7.41
N ALA A 384 11.94 4.71 6.32
CA ALA A 384 13.37 4.40 6.20
C ALA A 384 14.23 5.68 6.27
N TRP A 385 13.80 6.76 5.61
CA TRP A 385 14.46 8.07 5.69
C TRP A 385 14.43 8.65 7.10
N TYR A 386 13.30 8.56 7.80
CA TYR A 386 13.20 8.96 9.20
C TYR A 386 14.23 8.23 10.07
N GLN A 387 14.24 6.89 10.00
CA GLN A 387 15.15 6.07 10.79
C GLN A 387 16.62 6.38 10.46
N LEU A 388 16.95 6.58 9.18
CA LEU A 388 18.32 6.94 8.76
C LEU A 388 18.73 8.32 9.32
N GLY A 389 17.80 9.27 9.36
CA GLY A 389 18.00 10.56 10.02
C GLY A 389 18.28 10.43 11.51
N VAL A 390 17.61 9.51 12.21
CA VAL A 390 17.90 9.20 13.62
C VAL A 390 19.31 8.65 13.78
N VAL A 391 19.75 7.72 12.92
CA VAL A 391 21.13 7.19 12.96
C VAL A 391 22.16 8.30 12.80
N TYR A 392 22.00 9.17 11.80
CA TYR A 392 22.91 10.30 11.59
C TYR A 392 22.91 11.26 12.78
N GLY A 393 21.74 11.56 13.34
CA GLY A 393 21.61 12.40 14.53
C GLY A 393 22.37 11.84 15.74
N GLN A 394 22.23 10.53 16.02
CA GLN A 394 22.94 9.87 17.12
C GLN A 394 24.47 9.81 16.90
N ARG A 395 24.92 9.83 15.64
CA ARG A 395 26.34 9.93 15.26
C ARG A 395 26.90 11.36 15.29
N GLY A 396 26.05 12.37 15.48
CA GLY A 396 26.43 13.77 15.38
C GLY A 396 26.56 14.30 13.95
N ASP A 397 26.20 13.51 12.93
CA ASP A 397 26.13 13.95 11.53
C ASP A 397 24.83 14.73 11.27
N THR A 398 24.79 15.93 11.85
CA THR A 398 23.61 16.80 11.78
C THR A 398 23.24 17.20 10.35
N ILE A 399 24.21 17.27 9.44
CA ILE A 399 23.99 17.68 8.04
C ILE A 399 23.29 16.57 7.26
N ARG A 400 23.76 15.31 7.35
CA ARG A 400 23.04 14.19 6.72
C ARG A 400 21.71 13.90 7.39
N ALA A 401 21.59 14.13 8.70
CA ALA A 401 20.30 14.04 9.39
C ALA A 401 19.27 15.04 8.81
N ARG A 402 19.70 16.26 8.44
CA ARG A 402 18.85 17.26 7.76
C ARG A 402 18.44 16.79 6.37
N LEU A 403 19.36 16.22 5.59
CA LEU A 403 19.03 15.67 4.27
C LEU A 403 17.98 14.55 4.39
N ALA A 404 18.19 13.58 5.30
CA ALA A 404 17.23 12.50 5.54
C ALA A 404 15.86 13.03 6.01
N SER A 405 15.84 14.07 6.86
CA SER A 405 14.59 14.75 7.25
C SER A 405 13.90 15.41 6.07
N ALA A 406 14.66 16.02 5.15
CA ALA A 406 14.09 16.67 3.99
C ALA A 406 13.43 15.66 3.04
N GLU A 407 14.07 14.52 2.81
CA GLU A 407 13.55 13.38 2.04
C GLU A 407 12.26 12.83 2.65
N GLN A 408 12.27 12.58 3.96
CA GLN A 408 11.06 12.13 4.67
C GLN A 408 9.91 13.14 4.52
N GLN A 409 10.20 14.43 4.68
CA GLN A 409 9.20 15.49 4.66
C GLN A 409 8.60 15.72 3.28
N ILE A 410 9.40 15.65 2.20
CA ILE A 410 8.86 15.79 0.84
C ILE A 410 7.94 14.62 0.50
N LEU A 411 8.30 13.40 0.92
CA LEU A 411 7.48 12.19 0.77
C LEU A 411 6.23 12.20 1.66
N SER A 412 6.24 12.96 2.76
CA SER A 412 5.11 13.08 3.69
C SER A 412 4.26 14.35 3.46
N GLY A 413 4.40 14.98 2.29
CA GLY A 413 3.57 16.13 1.91
C GLY A 413 3.86 17.43 2.68
N ASN A 414 5.06 17.55 3.27
CA ASN A 414 5.53 18.76 3.95
C ASN A 414 6.66 19.44 3.15
N PRO A 415 6.35 20.07 2.01
CA PRO A 415 7.38 20.68 1.16
C PRO A 415 8.05 21.89 1.83
N GLN A 416 7.36 22.59 2.74
CA GLN A 416 7.95 23.72 3.46
C GLN A 416 9.10 23.25 4.38
N GLY A 417 8.85 22.21 5.19
CA GLY A 417 9.88 21.59 6.02
C GLY A 417 11.01 21.00 5.18
N ALA A 418 10.65 20.31 4.09
CA ALA A 418 11.63 19.71 3.20
C ALA A 418 12.59 20.75 2.61
N LEU A 419 12.06 21.88 2.12
CA LEU A 419 12.86 22.98 1.59
C LEU A 419 13.83 23.53 2.64
N MET A 420 13.35 23.78 3.87
CA MET A 420 14.20 24.29 4.95
C MET A 420 15.36 23.32 5.27
N ASN A 421 15.05 22.03 5.45
CA ASN A 421 16.05 21.04 5.81
C ASN A 421 17.03 20.76 4.66
N ALA A 422 16.54 20.70 3.41
CA ALA A 422 17.38 20.49 2.24
C ALA A 422 18.32 21.68 1.98
N SER A 423 17.88 22.92 2.20
CA SER A 423 18.77 24.10 2.06
C SER A 423 19.90 24.10 3.10
N VAL A 424 19.62 23.69 4.35
CA VAL A 424 20.66 23.54 5.37
C VAL A 424 21.62 22.40 5.00
N ALA A 425 21.10 21.28 4.51
CA ALA A 425 21.91 20.15 4.08
C ALA A 425 22.83 20.54 2.91
N GLU A 426 22.31 21.20 1.86
CA GLU A 426 23.10 21.65 0.70
C GLU A 426 24.28 22.54 1.11
N GLN A 427 24.08 23.46 2.06
CA GLN A 427 25.12 24.36 2.54
C GLN A 427 26.22 23.65 3.35
N GLY A 428 25.88 22.55 4.02
CA GLY A 428 26.80 21.80 4.87
C GLY A 428 27.48 20.61 4.18
N LEU A 429 27.02 20.21 2.99
CA LEU A 429 27.56 19.09 2.22
C LEU A 429 28.60 19.57 1.20
N ASP A 430 29.60 18.73 0.94
CA ASP A 430 30.61 19.02 -0.08
C ASP A 430 29.97 19.05 -1.47
N ALA A 431 30.26 20.13 -2.21
CA ALA A 431 29.70 20.34 -3.54
C ALA A 431 30.06 19.21 -4.50
N GLY A 432 29.08 18.75 -5.27
CA GLY A 432 29.21 17.66 -6.25
C GLY A 432 29.11 16.25 -5.66
N THR A 433 28.96 16.09 -4.34
CA THR A 433 28.67 14.78 -3.74
C THR A 433 27.24 14.32 -4.07
N PRO A 434 26.96 13.00 -4.04
CA PRO A 434 25.60 12.49 -4.23
C PRO A 434 24.59 13.10 -3.24
N ASP A 435 24.97 13.25 -1.97
CA ASP A 435 24.12 13.85 -0.94
C ASP A 435 23.82 15.33 -1.26
N TRP A 436 24.82 16.08 -1.77
CA TRP A 436 24.65 17.49 -2.16
C TRP A 436 23.72 17.66 -3.37
N LEU A 437 23.86 16.81 -4.40
CA LEU A 437 22.95 16.78 -5.54
C LEU A 437 21.53 16.44 -5.08
N ARG A 438 21.41 15.49 -4.16
CA ARG A 438 20.13 15.06 -3.62
C ARG A 438 19.42 16.17 -2.84
N ALA A 439 20.16 16.95 -2.07
CA ALA A 439 19.61 18.12 -1.40
C ALA A 439 18.99 19.11 -2.40
N GLN A 440 19.63 19.33 -3.56
CA GLN A 440 19.06 20.18 -4.62
C GLN A 440 17.80 19.59 -5.24
N ASP A 441 17.78 18.29 -5.51
CA ASP A 441 16.59 17.61 -6.06
C ASP A 441 15.39 17.80 -5.14
N VAL A 442 15.57 17.61 -3.83
CA VAL A 442 14.50 17.79 -2.83
C VAL A 442 14.03 19.25 -2.80
N GLN A 443 14.94 20.22 -2.89
CA GLN A 443 14.55 21.64 -2.96
C GLN A 443 13.73 21.96 -4.20
N LEU A 444 14.11 21.42 -5.36
CA LEU A 444 13.38 21.61 -6.61
C LEU A 444 11.96 21.03 -6.50
N GLN A 445 11.84 19.80 -5.98
CA GLN A 445 10.56 19.15 -5.74
C GLN A 445 9.68 19.94 -4.76
N ALA A 446 10.27 20.40 -3.66
CA ALA A 446 9.58 21.17 -2.64
C ALA A 446 9.05 22.50 -3.17
N ARG A 447 9.87 23.27 -3.91
CA ARG A 447 9.45 24.53 -4.54
C ARG A 447 8.30 24.30 -5.53
N ALA A 448 8.39 23.28 -6.37
CA ALA A 448 7.32 22.93 -7.30
C ALA A 448 6.02 22.54 -6.57
N GLN A 449 6.08 21.84 -5.44
CA GLN A 449 4.89 21.56 -4.62
C GLN A 449 4.30 22.83 -4.00
N LEU A 450 5.13 23.73 -3.45
CA LEU A 450 4.68 24.99 -2.85
C LEU A 450 4.02 25.93 -3.88
N GLU A 451 4.61 26.08 -5.06
CA GLU A 451 4.03 26.87 -6.16
C GLU A 451 2.65 26.34 -6.55
N ARG A 452 2.48 25.02 -6.62
CA ARG A 452 1.17 24.39 -6.90
C ARG A 452 0.16 24.64 -5.79
N MET A 453 0.59 24.60 -4.52
CA MET A 453 -0.28 24.92 -3.39
C MET A 453 -0.74 26.39 -3.43
N ALA A 454 0.18 27.31 -3.79
CA ALA A 454 -0.14 28.73 -3.92
C ALA A 454 -1.11 29.03 -5.08
N GLN A 455 -1.09 28.26 -6.16
CA GLN A 455 -2.03 28.40 -7.28
C GLN A 455 -3.43 27.85 -7.00
N ARG A 456 -3.59 27.03 -5.94
CA ARG A 456 -4.87 26.40 -5.55
C ARG A 456 -5.66 27.22 -4.52
N ASN A 457 -5.00 28.16 -3.86
CA ASN A 457 -5.58 29.10 -2.89
C ASN A 457 -5.82 30.45 -3.56
#